data_AF-A0A5E4L2R1-F1
#
_entry.id   AF-A0A5E4L2R1-F1
#
_cell.length_a   1.000
_cell.length_b   1.000
_cell.length_c   1.000
_cell.angle_alpha   90.00
_cell.angle_beta   90.00
_cell.angle_gamma   90.00
#
_symmetry.space_group_name_H-M   'P 1'
#
loop_
_entity.id
_entity.type
_entity.pdbx_description
1 polymer ?
#
loop_
_entity_poly.entity_id
_entity_poly.type
_entity_poly.pdbx_seq_one_letter_code
_entity_poly.pdbx_strand_id
1 'polypeptide(L)'
;MFSNTERENLKHIAQLYGKVKELIIFCEENHDEFKSNLHVVKELRDAFDHLMRIFAVKLDIKEEKDGNYIEINMEKVFGHVYRAGYDTLDFAAIILRDKINKEVIGFSSSAIQAAIPTYYSEVRPSVENITSDIIKLRINKDVANPSAEVFESYFQKTIKLQEILEKIRSAKPAIVEYENKKHNEKLKNTALNIVVGILIGVVLVIIGLFFK
;
A
#
# COMPACT_ATOMS: atom_id res chain seq x y z
N MET A 1 33.59 -20.05 -16.99
CA MET A 1 33.79 -18.90 -16.08
C MET A 1 33.10 -17.66 -16.66
N PHE A 2 32.45 -16.82 -15.86
CA PHE A 2 31.78 -15.60 -16.36
C PHE A 2 32.79 -14.51 -16.77
N SER A 3 32.45 -13.69 -17.78
CA SER A 3 33.20 -12.50 -18.18
C SER A 3 33.01 -11.34 -17.18
N ASN A 4 33.78 -10.25 -17.32
CA ASN A 4 33.61 -9.05 -16.48
C ASN A 4 32.23 -8.42 -16.66
N THR A 5 31.79 -8.24 -17.91
CA THR A 5 30.49 -7.67 -18.25
C THR A 5 29.34 -8.52 -17.70
N GLU A 6 29.44 -9.83 -17.85
CA GLU A 6 28.47 -10.79 -17.30
C GLU A 6 28.37 -10.69 -15.77
N ARG A 7 29.51 -10.53 -15.08
CA ARG A 7 29.52 -10.35 -13.62
C ARG A 7 28.81 -9.07 -13.19
N GLU A 8 29.06 -7.95 -13.87
CA GLU A 8 28.39 -6.69 -13.54
C GLU A 8 26.88 -6.76 -13.81
N ASN A 9 26.45 -7.40 -14.91
CA ASN A 9 25.03 -7.61 -15.19
C ASN A 9 24.35 -8.48 -14.11
N LEU A 10 24.98 -9.58 -13.70
CA LEU A 10 24.49 -10.43 -12.62
C LEU A 10 24.42 -9.69 -11.28
N LYS A 11 25.38 -8.82 -11.00
CA LYS A 11 25.38 -7.96 -9.81
C LYS A 11 24.19 -7.00 -9.82
N HIS A 12 23.91 -6.34 -10.94
CA HIS A 12 22.73 -5.48 -11.08
C HIS A 12 21.42 -6.24 -10.90
N ILE A 13 21.30 -7.44 -11.51
CA ILE A 13 20.15 -8.32 -11.34
C ILE A 13 19.97 -8.70 -9.86
N ALA A 14 21.04 -9.09 -9.18
CA ALA A 14 20.99 -9.48 -7.77
C ALA A 14 20.57 -8.32 -6.86
N GLN A 15 21.09 -7.11 -7.12
CA GLN A 15 20.69 -5.90 -6.39
C GLN A 15 19.22 -5.55 -6.60
N LEU A 16 18.74 -5.61 -7.85
CA LEU A 16 17.33 -5.39 -8.15
C LEU A 16 16.45 -6.44 -7.46
N TYR A 17 16.81 -7.72 -7.57
CA TYR A 17 16.10 -8.81 -6.90
C TYR A 17 16.03 -8.62 -5.38
N GLY A 18 17.11 -8.17 -4.74
CA GLY A 18 17.12 -7.86 -3.31
C GLY A 18 16.03 -6.85 -2.93
N LYS A 19 15.94 -5.73 -3.66
CA LYS A 19 14.89 -4.72 -3.46
C LYS A 19 13.49 -5.27 -3.72
N VAL A 20 13.31 -6.05 -4.79
CA VAL A 20 12.01 -6.66 -5.12
C VAL A 20 11.57 -7.64 -4.04
N LYS A 21 12.50 -8.45 -3.50
CA LYS A 21 12.23 -9.39 -2.42
C LYS A 21 11.75 -8.68 -1.15
N GLU A 22 12.38 -7.57 -0.77
CA GLU A 22 11.95 -6.78 0.38
C GLU A 22 10.50 -6.29 0.22
N LEU A 23 10.16 -5.80 -0.97
CA LEU A 23 8.79 -5.38 -1.31
C LEU A 23 7.78 -6.53 -1.28
N ILE A 24 8.18 -7.73 -1.73
CA ILE A 24 7.31 -8.91 -1.71
C ILE A 24 6.97 -9.28 -0.28
N ILE A 25 7.98 -9.38 0.58
CA ILE A 25 7.80 -9.69 2.01
C ILE A 25 6.90 -8.64 2.66
N PHE A 26 7.14 -7.35 2.37
CA PHE A 26 6.27 -6.29 2.85
C PHE A 26 4.80 -6.52 2.47
N CYS A 27 4.53 -6.89 1.21
CA CYS A 27 3.17 -7.16 0.75
C CYS A 27 2.56 -8.38 1.45
N GLU A 28 3.33 -9.47 1.61
CA GLU A 28 2.86 -10.70 2.24
C GLU A 28 2.49 -10.48 3.71
N GLU A 29 3.30 -9.75 4.46
CA GLU A 29 3.05 -9.42 5.87
C GLU A 29 1.89 -8.44 6.07
N ASN A 30 1.59 -7.63 5.05
CA ASN A 30 0.53 -6.62 5.13
C ASN A 30 -0.76 -7.03 4.41
N HIS A 31 -0.79 -8.07 3.61
CA HIS A 31 -2.03 -8.52 2.99
C HIS A 31 -2.92 -9.22 4.02
N ASP A 32 -4.20 -8.87 4.11
CA ASP A 32 -5.11 -9.39 5.15
C ASP A 32 -5.27 -10.92 5.13
N GLU A 33 -4.98 -11.55 3.98
CA GLU A 33 -5.03 -13.02 3.80
C GLU A 33 -3.64 -13.66 3.60
N PHE A 34 -2.54 -12.92 3.82
CA PHE A 34 -1.16 -13.40 3.60
C PHE A 34 -0.94 -14.02 2.21
N LYS A 35 -1.56 -13.43 1.18
CA LYS A 35 -1.51 -13.96 -0.19
C LYS A 35 -0.37 -13.34 -0.97
N SER A 36 0.43 -14.19 -1.60
CA SER A 36 1.41 -13.76 -2.59
C SER A 36 0.72 -13.38 -3.91
N ASN A 37 1.28 -12.40 -4.62
CA ASN A 37 0.82 -12.05 -5.96
C ASN A 37 1.32 -13.09 -6.98
N LEU A 38 0.40 -13.88 -7.55
CA LEU A 38 0.74 -14.94 -8.51
C LEU A 38 1.47 -14.42 -9.77
N HIS A 39 1.21 -13.18 -10.17
CA HIS A 39 1.93 -12.56 -11.29
C HIS A 39 3.41 -12.35 -10.94
N VAL A 40 3.70 -11.87 -9.74
CA VAL A 40 5.08 -11.69 -9.25
C VAL A 40 5.80 -13.04 -9.18
N VAL A 41 5.14 -14.08 -8.65
CA VAL A 41 5.71 -15.44 -8.59
C VAL A 41 6.03 -15.97 -9.99
N LYS A 42 5.10 -15.78 -10.95
CA LYS A 42 5.33 -16.17 -12.34
C LYS A 42 6.54 -15.45 -12.94
N GLU A 43 6.65 -14.13 -12.75
CA GLU A 43 7.77 -13.35 -13.29
C GLU A 43 9.11 -13.78 -12.67
N LEU A 44 9.17 -14.05 -11.37
CA LEU A 44 10.38 -14.57 -10.73
C LEU A 44 10.74 -15.98 -11.19
N ARG A 45 9.75 -16.85 -11.42
CA ARG A 45 9.97 -18.18 -12.02
C ARG A 45 10.54 -18.05 -13.42
N ASP A 46 9.97 -17.20 -14.27
CA ASP A 46 10.44 -17.00 -15.63
C ASP A 46 11.86 -16.37 -15.64
N ALA A 47 12.17 -15.47 -14.70
CA ALA A 47 13.54 -14.98 -14.47
C ALA A 47 14.50 -16.13 -14.10
N PHE A 48 14.08 -17.01 -13.18
CA PHE A 48 14.89 -18.15 -12.76
C PHE A 48 15.13 -19.14 -13.91
N ASP A 49 14.14 -19.40 -14.75
CA ASP A 49 14.28 -20.23 -15.94
C ASP A 49 15.36 -19.68 -16.90
N HIS A 50 15.37 -18.37 -17.14
CA HIS A 50 16.40 -17.72 -17.94
C HIS A 50 17.78 -17.80 -17.28
N LEU A 51 17.85 -17.64 -15.96
CA LEU A 51 19.10 -17.78 -15.21
C LEU A 51 19.65 -19.21 -15.31
N MET A 52 18.81 -20.23 -15.18
CA MET A 52 19.20 -21.63 -15.33
C MET A 52 19.69 -21.95 -16.75
N ARG A 53 19.12 -21.32 -17.79
CA ARG A 53 19.62 -21.45 -19.17
C ARG A 53 21.04 -20.90 -19.33
N ILE A 54 21.37 -19.80 -18.65
CA ILE A 54 22.73 -19.25 -18.64
C ILE A 54 23.69 -20.23 -17.95
N PHE A 55 23.32 -20.73 -16.77
CA PHE A 55 24.14 -21.69 -16.04
C PHE A 55 24.33 -23.01 -16.80
N ALA A 56 23.31 -23.50 -17.51
CA ALA A 56 23.43 -24.70 -18.32
C ALA A 56 24.51 -24.56 -19.41
N VAL A 57 24.66 -23.38 -20.00
CA VAL A 57 25.75 -23.09 -20.95
C VAL A 57 27.09 -22.96 -20.23
N LYS A 58 27.16 -22.16 -19.15
CA LYS A 58 28.41 -21.89 -18.43
C LYS A 58 29.00 -23.10 -17.68
N LEU A 59 28.19 -24.13 -17.46
CA LEU A 59 28.56 -25.40 -16.83
C LEU A 59 28.67 -26.55 -17.84
N ASP A 60 28.69 -26.24 -19.15
CA ASP A 60 28.84 -27.22 -20.24
C ASP A 60 27.76 -28.32 -20.26
N ILE A 61 26.58 -28.06 -19.68
CA ILE A 61 25.40 -28.94 -19.73
C ILE A 61 24.70 -28.84 -21.09
N LYS A 62 24.81 -27.67 -21.74
CA LYS A 62 24.23 -27.39 -23.05
C LYS A 62 25.18 -26.54 -23.90
N GLU A 63 25.33 -26.89 -25.16
CA GLU A 63 26.12 -26.09 -26.11
C GLU A 63 25.46 -24.74 -26.41
N GLU A 64 26.28 -23.69 -26.46
CA GLU A 64 25.89 -22.37 -26.95
C GLU A 64 25.76 -22.41 -28.48
N LYS A 65 24.55 -22.20 -28.97
CA LYS A 65 24.28 -22.21 -30.43
C LYS A 65 24.47 -20.85 -31.10
N ASP A 66 24.47 -19.78 -30.32
CA ASP A 66 24.53 -18.40 -30.79
C ASP A 66 25.38 -17.57 -29.82
N GLY A 67 26.32 -16.77 -30.32
CA GLY A 67 27.33 -16.08 -29.51
C GLY A 67 26.79 -14.99 -28.59
N ASN A 68 25.52 -14.59 -28.75
CA ASN A 68 24.82 -13.63 -27.89
C ASN A 68 23.81 -14.31 -26.93
N TYR A 69 23.75 -15.64 -26.90
CA TYR A 69 22.68 -16.36 -26.20
C TYR A 69 22.69 -16.05 -24.70
N ILE A 70 23.86 -16.01 -24.07
CA ILE A 70 23.99 -15.68 -22.64
C ILE A 70 23.52 -14.24 -22.37
N GLU A 71 23.91 -13.27 -23.19
CA GLU A 71 23.55 -11.86 -23.05
C GLU A 71 22.03 -11.66 -23.15
N ILE A 72 21.40 -12.23 -24.19
CA ILE A 72 19.95 -12.18 -24.37
C ILE A 72 19.21 -12.78 -23.16
N ASN A 73 19.71 -13.89 -22.61
CA ASN A 73 19.08 -14.46 -21.42
C ASN A 73 19.30 -13.57 -20.19
N MET A 74 20.45 -12.90 -20.04
CA MET A 74 20.67 -11.94 -18.93
C MET A 74 19.70 -10.76 -19.00
N GLU A 75 19.50 -10.18 -20.19
CA GLU A 75 18.51 -9.12 -20.41
C GLU A 75 17.10 -9.59 -20.04
N LYS A 76 16.76 -10.84 -20.39
CA LYS A 76 15.46 -11.43 -20.01
C LYS A 76 15.34 -11.62 -18.50
N VAL A 77 16.36 -12.12 -17.82
CA VAL A 77 16.37 -12.22 -16.34
C VAL A 77 16.10 -10.84 -15.74
N PHE A 78 16.85 -9.83 -16.16
CA PHE A 78 16.67 -8.46 -15.69
C PHE A 78 15.24 -7.96 -15.94
N GLY A 79 14.73 -8.10 -17.17
CA GLY A 79 13.40 -7.65 -17.54
C GLY A 79 12.28 -8.34 -16.76
N HIS A 80 12.43 -9.62 -16.41
CA HIS A 80 11.47 -10.35 -15.57
C HIS A 80 11.52 -9.89 -14.11
N VAL A 81 12.72 -9.71 -13.53
CA VAL A 81 12.85 -9.17 -12.17
C VAL A 81 12.31 -7.73 -12.08
N TYR A 82 12.57 -6.92 -13.12
CA TYR A 82 12.04 -5.56 -13.22
C TYR A 82 10.50 -5.53 -13.26
N ARG A 83 9.88 -6.39 -14.07
CA ARG A 83 8.42 -6.55 -14.10
C ARG A 83 7.86 -7.02 -12.76
N ALA A 84 8.49 -8.02 -12.14
CA ALA A 84 8.13 -8.48 -10.79
C ALA A 84 8.16 -7.32 -9.77
N GLY A 85 9.16 -6.43 -9.86
CA GLY A 85 9.24 -5.24 -9.04
C GLY A 85 8.06 -4.28 -9.21
N TYR A 86 7.67 -3.94 -10.45
CA TYR A 86 6.49 -3.09 -10.68
C TYR A 86 5.19 -3.76 -10.23
N ASP A 87 5.02 -5.05 -10.50
CA ASP A 87 3.82 -5.77 -10.10
C ASP A 87 3.71 -5.84 -8.57
N THR A 88 4.85 -5.89 -7.87
CA THR A 88 4.90 -5.81 -6.40
C THR A 88 4.60 -4.39 -5.90
N LEU A 89 5.13 -3.34 -6.55
CA LEU A 89 4.80 -1.95 -6.20
C LEU A 89 3.31 -1.64 -6.40
N ASP A 90 2.73 -2.11 -7.50
CA ASP A 90 1.29 -2.02 -7.76
C ASP A 90 0.48 -2.67 -6.64
N PHE A 91 0.90 -3.86 -6.21
CA PHE A 91 0.25 -4.59 -5.13
C PHE A 91 0.40 -3.89 -3.78
N ALA A 92 1.60 -3.42 -3.44
CA ALA A 92 1.89 -2.66 -2.23
C ALA A 92 1.02 -1.39 -2.14
N ALA A 93 0.94 -0.63 -3.24
CA ALA A 93 0.13 0.59 -3.29
C ALA A 93 -1.37 0.29 -3.08
N ILE A 94 -1.88 -0.83 -3.61
CA ILE A 94 -3.27 -1.27 -3.37
C ILE A 94 -3.48 -1.58 -1.89
N ILE A 95 -2.62 -2.42 -1.30
CA ILE A 95 -2.69 -2.80 0.12
C ILE A 95 -2.66 -1.57 1.01
N LEU A 96 -1.72 -0.65 0.78
CA LEU A 96 -1.54 0.54 1.59
C LEU A 96 -2.75 1.48 1.52
N ARG A 97 -3.30 1.73 0.33
CA ARG A 97 -4.50 2.57 0.18
C ARG A 97 -5.72 1.96 0.86
N ASP A 98 -5.91 0.65 0.70
CA ASP A 98 -7.02 -0.06 1.36
C ASP A 98 -6.89 0.01 2.88
N LYS A 99 -5.69 -0.22 3.43
CA LYS A 99 -5.44 -0.06 4.86
C LYS A 99 -5.66 1.36 5.34
N ILE A 100 -5.14 2.38 4.65
CA ILE A 100 -5.37 3.80 4.98
C ILE A 100 -6.87 4.07 5.12
N ASN A 101 -7.67 3.58 4.17
CA ASN A 101 -9.12 3.75 4.21
C ASN A 101 -9.74 2.98 5.39
N LYS A 102 -9.35 1.73 5.62
CA LYS A 102 -9.83 0.89 6.73
C LYS A 102 -9.48 1.44 8.12
N GLU A 103 -8.37 2.16 8.26
CA GLU A 103 -7.99 2.73 9.56
C GLU A 103 -8.90 3.89 10.00
N VAL A 104 -9.54 4.58 9.04
CA VAL A 104 -10.42 5.73 9.32
C VAL A 104 -11.90 5.44 9.10
N ILE A 105 -12.24 4.37 8.38
CA ILE A 105 -13.63 4.03 8.07
C ILE A 105 -14.40 3.75 9.36
N GLY A 106 -15.61 4.31 9.47
CA GLY A 106 -16.47 4.15 10.64
C GLY A 106 -16.28 5.20 11.73
N PHE A 107 -15.25 6.05 11.67
CA PHE A 107 -15.11 7.20 12.56
C PHE A 107 -15.78 8.45 11.99
N SER A 108 -16.26 9.34 12.88
CA SER A 108 -16.83 10.61 12.46
C SER A 108 -15.75 11.57 11.95
N SER A 109 -16.10 12.44 11.01
CA SER A 109 -15.17 13.46 10.50
C SER A 109 -14.62 14.36 11.60
N SER A 110 -15.42 14.65 12.63
CA SER A 110 -14.97 15.41 13.80
C SER A 110 -13.92 14.68 14.62
N ALA A 111 -14.03 13.36 14.78
CA ALA A 111 -13.04 12.58 15.53
C ALA A 111 -11.71 12.51 14.77
N ILE A 112 -11.79 12.25 13.46
CA ILE A 112 -10.62 12.24 12.58
C ILE A 112 -9.93 13.62 12.61
N GLN A 113 -10.68 14.71 12.48
CA GLN A 113 -10.13 16.06 12.48
C GLN A 113 -9.58 16.48 13.86
N ALA A 114 -10.17 15.99 14.95
CA ALA A 114 -9.65 16.26 16.29
C ALA A 114 -8.27 15.62 16.51
N ALA A 115 -8.07 14.39 16.02
CA ALA A 115 -6.79 13.69 16.15
C ALA A 115 -5.77 14.06 15.05
N ILE A 116 -6.26 14.34 13.84
CA ILE A 116 -5.47 14.67 12.66
C ILE A 116 -6.09 15.92 12.01
N PRO A 117 -5.76 17.13 12.49
CA PRO A 117 -6.36 18.38 12.01
C PRO A 117 -6.25 18.60 10.50
N THR A 118 -5.16 18.14 9.90
CA THR A 118 -4.90 18.30 8.46
C THR A 118 -5.38 17.11 7.61
N TYR A 119 -6.19 16.20 8.16
CA TYR A 119 -6.59 14.99 7.44
C TYR A 119 -7.32 15.31 6.12
N TYR A 120 -8.34 16.16 6.17
CA TYR A 120 -9.15 16.48 5.00
C TYR A 120 -8.49 17.48 4.05
N SER A 121 -7.62 18.36 4.56
CA SER A 121 -6.94 19.39 3.76
C SER A 121 -5.64 18.92 3.11
N GLU A 122 -4.93 17.96 3.72
CA GLU A 122 -3.59 17.54 3.28
C GLU A 122 -3.48 16.03 3.12
N VAL A 123 -3.81 15.25 4.15
CA VAL A 123 -3.52 13.80 4.16
C VAL A 123 -4.32 13.07 3.09
N ARG A 124 -5.64 13.25 3.08
CA ARG A 124 -6.53 12.61 2.09
C ARG A 124 -6.21 13.07 0.67
N PRO A 125 -6.08 14.38 0.36
CA PRO A 125 -5.61 14.82 -0.95
C PRO A 125 -4.25 14.25 -1.36
N SER A 126 -3.31 14.08 -0.42
CA SER A 126 -2.00 13.48 -0.71
C SER A 126 -2.11 12.03 -1.19
N VAL A 127 -2.98 11.23 -0.57
CA VAL A 127 -3.26 9.84 -1.02
C VAL A 127 -3.82 9.81 -2.44
N GLU A 128 -4.75 10.71 -2.77
CA GLU A 128 -5.32 10.83 -4.12
C GLU A 128 -4.27 11.27 -5.14
N ASN A 129 -3.45 12.27 -4.79
CA ASN A 129 -2.37 12.77 -5.64
C ASN A 129 -1.32 11.68 -5.92
N ILE A 130 -0.90 10.94 -4.89
CA ILE A 130 0.01 9.81 -5.04
C ILE A 130 -0.61 8.74 -5.96
N THR A 131 -1.91 8.46 -5.81
CA THR A 131 -2.60 7.49 -6.68
C THR A 131 -2.60 7.94 -8.14
N SER A 132 -2.84 9.23 -8.40
CA SER A 132 -2.77 9.81 -9.74
C SER A 132 -1.35 9.75 -10.32
N ASP A 133 -0.33 10.06 -9.51
CA ASP A 133 1.07 9.98 -9.92
C ASP A 133 1.48 8.54 -10.27
N ILE A 134 1.06 7.56 -9.47
CA ILE A 134 1.27 6.14 -9.75
C ILE A 134 0.65 5.73 -11.09
N ILE A 135 -0.58 6.18 -11.39
CA ILE A 135 -1.22 5.90 -12.68
C ILE A 135 -0.37 6.44 -13.85
N LYS A 136 0.15 7.66 -13.74
CA LYS A 136 1.03 8.24 -14.77
C LYS A 136 2.33 7.45 -14.93
N LEU A 137 2.96 7.05 -13.82
CA LEU A 137 4.17 6.22 -13.84
C LEU A 137 3.90 4.86 -14.51
N ARG A 138 2.73 4.25 -14.28
CA ARG A 138 2.32 2.99 -14.92
C ARG A 138 2.09 3.13 -16.42
N ILE A 139 1.43 4.21 -16.86
CA ILE A 139 1.18 4.49 -18.28
C ILE A 139 2.50 4.70 -19.03
N ASN A 140 3.45 5.39 -18.40
CA ASN A 140 4.74 5.71 -19.01
C ASN A 140 5.79 4.62 -18.80
N LYS A 141 5.42 3.47 -18.22
CA LYS A 141 6.33 2.33 -17.99
C LYS A 141 6.70 1.71 -19.33
N ASP A 142 7.93 1.95 -19.78
CA ASP A 142 8.53 1.21 -20.87
C ASP A 142 9.34 0.02 -20.33
N VAL A 143 8.90 -1.20 -20.67
CA VAL A 143 9.58 -2.44 -20.28
C VAL A 143 10.73 -2.75 -21.24
N ALA A 144 10.69 -2.23 -22.47
CA ALA A 144 11.77 -2.38 -23.44
C ALA A 144 12.96 -1.46 -23.11
N ASN A 145 12.71 -0.34 -22.42
CA ASN A 145 13.74 0.57 -21.94
C ASN A 145 13.57 0.85 -20.43
N PRO A 146 14.03 -0.08 -19.56
CA PRO A 146 13.83 0.03 -18.12
C PRO A 146 14.55 1.24 -17.54
N SER A 147 13.79 2.16 -16.94
CA SER A 147 14.33 3.32 -16.23
C SER A 147 14.41 3.06 -14.73
N ALA A 148 15.63 3.14 -14.18
CA ALA A 148 15.86 3.06 -12.73
C ALA A 148 15.24 4.26 -12.00
N GLU A 149 15.24 5.44 -12.62
CA GLU A 149 14.67 6.67 -12.05
C GLU A 149 13.15 6.57 -11.91
N VAL A 150 12.46 6.05 -12.94
CA VAL A 150 11.00 5.85 -12.89
C VAL A 150 10.63 4.81 -11.83
N PHE A 151 11.41 3.73 -11.74
CA PHE A 151 11.20 2.71 -10.71
C PHE A 151 11.39 3.29 -9.31
N GLU A 152 12.48 4.02 -9.08
CA GLU A 152 12.77 4.64 -7.79
C GLU A 152 11.70 5.68 -7.43
N SER A 153 11.26 6.50 -8.39
CA SER A 153 10.16 7.44 -8.19
C SER A 153 8.89 6.73 -7.71
N TYR A 154 8.52 5.60 -8.34
CA TYR A 154 7.37 4.81 -7.90
C TYR A 154 7.60 4.20 -6.50
N PHE A 155 8.79 3.64 -6.24
CA PHE A 155 9.14 3.14 -4.91
C PHE A 155 8.94 4.22 -3.84
N GLN A 156 9.46 5.43 -4.05
CA GLN A 156 9.30 6.56 -3.12
C GLN A 156 7.84 6.98 -2.93
N LYS A 157 6.99 6.93 -3.96
CA LYS A 157 5.54 7.18 -3.82
C LYS A 157 4.87 6.12 -2.93
N THR A 158 5.30 4.87 -3.03
CA THR A 158 4.79 3.77 -2.21
C THR A 158 5.22 3.93 -0.75
N ILE A 159 6.48 4.32 -0.50
CA ILE A 159 6.96 4.66 0.86
C ILE A 159 6.13 5.79 1.47
N LYS A 160 5.79 6.84 0.71
CA LYS A 160 4.92 7.93 1.22
C LYS A 160 3.52 7.44 1.64
N LEU A 161 2.95 6.45 0.95
CA LEU A 161 1.69 5.84 1.39
C LEU A 161 1.86 5.10 2.72
N GLN A 162 2.98 4.39 2.90
CA GLN A 162 3.32 3.73 4.16
C GLN A 162 3.48 4.74 5.30
N GLU A 163 4.19 5.85 5.08
CA GLU A 163 4.33 6.93 6.07
C GLU A 163 2.97 7.52 6.48
N ILE A 164 2.07 7.73 5.50
CA ILE A 164 0.70 8.19 5.77
C ILE A 164 -0.06 7.18 6.63
N LEU A 165 0.03 5.88 6.31
CA LEU A 165 -0.61 4.82 7.10
C LEU A 165 -0.13 4.84 8.55
N GLU A 166 1.18 4.92 8.78
CA GLU A 166 1.75 4.95 10.13
C GLU A 166 1.36 6.22 10.91
N LYS A 167 1.27 7.36 10.24
CA LYS A 167 0.72 8.59 10.83
C LYS A 167 -0.73 8.42 11.28
N ILE A 168 -1.56 7.73 10.48
CA ILE A 168 -2.96 7.47 10.85
C ILE A 168 -3.04 6.48 12.02
N ARG A 169 -2.26 5.39 11.97
CA ARG A 169 -2.23 4.37 13.03
C ARG A 169 -1.79 4.95 14.37
N SER A 170 -0.77 5.79 14.40
CA SER A 170 -0.32 6.46 15.62
C SER A 170 -1.38 7.40 16.22
N ALA A 171 -2.22 8.01 15.38
CA ALA A 171 -3.32 8.87 15.82
C ALA A 171 -4.62 8.10 16.18
N LYS A 172 -4.73 6.82 15.81
CA LYS A 172 -5.95 6.02 15.98
C LYS A 172 -6.48 5.95 17.42
N PRO A 173 -5.65 5.79 18.47
CA PRO A 173 -6.14 5.82 19.85
C PRO A 173 -6.89 7.11 20.20
N ALA A 174 -6.39 8.26 19.73
CA ALA A 174 -7.03 9.56 19.96
C ALA A 174 -8.35 9.70 19.20
N ILE A 175 -8.45 9.13 17.98
CA ILE A 175 -9.70 9.07 17.22
C ILE A 175 -10.75 8.26 18.00
N VAL A 176 -10.37 7.08 18.49
CA VAL A 176 -11.25 6.19 19.27
C VAL A 176 -11.72 6.86 20.56
N GLU A 177 -10.81 7.50 21.29
CA GLU A 177 -11.14 8.20 22.53
C GLU A 177 -12.15 9.33 22.29
N TYR A 178 -11.92 10.15 21.26
CA TYR A 178 -12.82 11.24 20.91
C TYR A 178 -14.22 10.74 20.53
N GLU A 179 -14.31 9.71 19.69
CA GLU A 179 -15.58 9.15 19.25
C GLU A 179 -16.37 8.58 20.44
N ASN A 180 -15.71 7.84 21.33
CA ASN A 180 -16.32 7.31 22.55
C ASN A 180 -16.82 8.42 23.48
N LYS A 181 -16.03 9.48 23.67
CA LYS A 181 -16.43 10.63 24.48
C LYS A 181 -17.68 11.30 23.90
N LYS A 182 -17.70 11.56 22.60
CA LYS A 182 -18.84 12.18 21.91
C LYS A 182 -20.09 11.30 21.96
N HIS A 183 -19.92 9.98 21.82
CA HIS A 183 -21.02 9.02 21.96
C HIS A 183 -21.62 9.06 23.37
N ASN A 184 -20.78 9.03 24.41
CA ASN A 184 -21.21 9.10 25.80
C ASN A 184 -21.90 10.43 26.15
N GLU A 185 -21.39 11.56 25.63
CA GLU A 185 -22.02 12.86 25.79
C GLU A 185 -23.41 12.90 25.11
N LYS A 186 -23.54 12.32 23.92
CA LYS A 186 -24.82 12.23 23.22
C LYS A 186 -25.84 11.39 23.99
N LEU A 187 -25.42 10.26 24.58
CA LEU A 187 -26.27 9.43 25.42
C LEU A 187 -26.73 10.19 26.67
N LYS A 188 -25.81 10.88 27.37
CA LYS A 188 -26.15 11.70 28.54
C LYS A 188 -27.13 12.82 28.20
N ASN A 189 -26.90 13.52 27.10
CA ASN A 189 -27.78 14.61 26.65
C ASN A 189 -29.16 14.08 26.26
N THR A 190 -29.24 12.92 25.62
CA THR A 190 -30.50 12.27 25.28
C THR A 190 -31.28 11.88 26.53
N ALA A 191 -30.61 11.27 27.52
CA ALA A 191 -31.22 10.93 28.80
C ALA A 191 -31.73 12.19 29.55
N LEU A 192 -30.93 13.26 29.59
CA LEU A 192 -31.33 14.52 30.20
C LEU A 192 -32.57 15.11 29.51
N ASN A 193 -32.60 15.12 28.19
CA ASN A 193 -33.75 15.62 27.41
C ASN A 193 -35.03 14.81 27.68
N ILE A 194 -34.92 13.49 27.86
CA ILE A 194 -36.05 12.64 28.25
C ILE A 194 -36.56 13.03 29.64
N VAL A 195 -35.66 13.20 30.62
CA VAL A 195 -36.03 13.61 31.99
C VAL A 195 -36.72 14.98 31.99
N VAL A 196 -36.17 15.95 31.27
CA VAL A 196 -36.76 17.29 31.13
C VAL A 196 -38.14 17.21 30.47
N GLY A 197 -38.30 16.41 29.41
CA GLY A 197 -39.58 16.20 28.75
C GLY A 197 -40.66 15.61 29.68
N ILE A 198 -40.28 14.63 30.52
CA ILE A 198 -41.17 14.05 31.53
C ILE A 198 -41.59 15.11 32.55
N LEU A 199 -40.65 15.91 33.06
CA LEU A 199 -40.95 16.96 34.04
C LEU A 199 -41.92 18.02 33.47
N ILE A 200 -41.69 18.47 32.23
CA ILE A 200 -42.60 19.40 31.54
C ILE A 200 -44.00 18.78 31.40
N GLY A 201 -44.09 17.51 31.02
CA GLY A 201 -45.35 16.79 30.91
C GLY A 201 -46.12 16.73 32.23
N VAL A 202 -45.43 16.42 33.34
CA VAL A 202 -46.03 16.39 34.69
C VAL A 202 -46.56 17.77 35.08
N VAL A 203 -45.79 18.84 34.86
CA VAL A 203 -46.20 20.21 35.17
C VAL A 203 -47.46 20.60 34.38
N LEU A 204 -47.50 20.28 33.09
CA LEU A 204 -48.68 20.57 32.25
C LEU A 204 -49.93 19.83 32.72
N VAL A 205 -49.80 18.57 33.17
CA VAL A 205 -50.92 17.80 33.76
C VAL A 205 -51.41 18.44 35.04
N ILE A 206 -50.52 18.84 35.95
CA ILE A 206 -50.89 19.49 37.21
C ILE A 206 -51.62 20.81 36.94
N ILE A 207 -51.10 21.65 36.03
CA ILE A 207 -51.75 22.89 35.62
C ILE A 207 -53.14 22.59 35.05
N GLY A 208 -53.26 21.63 34.14
CA GLY A 208 -54.56 21.24 33.55
C GLY A 208 -55.57 20.72 34.58
N LEU A 209 -55.13 20.13 35.69
CA LEU A 209 -55.99 19.71 36.79
C LEU A 209 -56.45 20.90 37.67
N PHE A 210 -55.64 21.95 37.80
CA PHE A 210 -55.99 23.15 38.58
C PHE A 210 -56.92 24.12 37.85
N PHE A 211 -56.92 24.11 36.51
CA PHE A 211 -57.78 24.96 35.68
C PHE A 211 -59.07 24.25 35.20
N LYS A 212 -59.40 23.11 35.82
CA LYS A 212 -60.62 22.33 35.57
C LYS A 212 -61.62 22.50 36.70
#